data_AF-A0A941BMM8-F1
#
_entry.id   AF-A0A941BMM8-F1
#
_cell.length_a   1.000
_cell.length_b   1.000
_cell.length_c   1.000
_cell.angle_alpha   90.00
_cell.angle_beta   90.00
_cell.angle_gamma   90.00
#
_symmetry.space_group_name_H-M   'P 1'
#
loop_
_entity.id
_entity.type
_entity.pdbx_description
1 polymer ?
#
loop_
_entity_poly.entity_id
_entity_poly.type
_entity_poly.pdbx_seq_one_letter_code
_entity_poly.pdbx_strand_id
1 'polypeptide(L)'
;MIEVSGGSAASGQHTGRSLLITTDVLQALGGVVIPASFCRLLRLDAKVVDPGFVVRQIDALHQTGEIAEFENQSTGIANFQFTRFVASTHPCIDGLASQQAIDDCLTSFDQQIALNRRINQTLEAMAQAIFKSWFVDFDPVKAKIAAKAEGSDSLRAAMSAISGKADAELDAMPSDQRAQLAATAALFPDELAHLPSGDVPAGWSMKPLAELTDKIGSGATPRGGKEVYQDEGIALIRSQNVYDSLFVWEGLARITDEAAEQLKGVTVQEGDVLLNITGASILRTCVVLPDVLPARVNQHVAIIRAKAGVPPRFLHQHLLLAETKNFLLGLNAGASREAITKGHIESLAVLVPSPDLLMAFHRYTAPMFRQVECCARQMRALAETRDSLLPKLLSGELQVQQVPTEAAA
;
A
#
# COMPACT_ATOMS: atom_id res chain seq x y z
N MET A 1 -4.57 -21.27 -14.86
CA MET A 1 -4.81 -20.43 -16.07
C MET A 1 -3.47 -19.87 -16.49
N ILE A 2 -3.21 -19.75 -17.80
CA ILE A 2 -1.95 -19.19 -18.34
C ILE A 2 -2.29 -18.08 -19.34
N GLU A 3 -1.64 -16.93 -19.21
CA GLU A 3 -1.71 -15.85 -20.18
C GLU A 3 -0.95 -16.23 -21.46
N VAL A 4 -1.56 -16.03 -22.63
CA VAL A 4 -0.98 -16.39 -23.92
C VAL A 4 -0.72 -15.23 -24.88
N SER A 5 -1.09 -14.01 -24.51
CA SER A 5 -0.87 -12.83 -25.34
C SER A 5 -0.92 -11.58 -24.47
N GLY A 6 -0.17 -10.54 -24.85
CA GLY A 6 -0.11 -9.27 -24.13
C GLY A 6 1.28 -8.88 -23.61
N GLY A 7 2.30 -9.73 -23.83
CA GLY A 7 3.68 -9.40 -23.50
C GLY A 7 4.23 -8.29 -24.41
N SER A 8 5.16 -7.51 -23.87
CA SER A 8 5.77 -6.37 -24.55
C SER A 8 7.28 -6.37 -24.32
N ALA A 9 8.01 -6.64 -25.40
CA ALA A 9 9.47 -6.61 -25.44
C ALA A 9 10.03 -5.20 -25.11
N ALA A 10 9.28 -4.14 -25.43
CA ALA A 10 9.67 -2.76 -25.08
C ALA A 10 9.72 -2.52 -23.56
N SER A 11 8.90 -3.27 -22.81
CA SER A 11 8.86 -3.22 -21.34
C SER A 11 9.59 -4.39 -20.66
N GLY A 12 10.11 -5.37 -21.41
CA GLY A 12 10.67 -6.61 -20.85
C GLY A 12 9.62 -7.52 -20.21
N GLN A 13 8.34 -7.35 -20.55
CA GLN A 13 7.24 -8.12 -19.95
C GLN A 13 6.96 -9.36 -20.80
N HIS A 14 7.28 -10.54 -20.25
CA HIS A 14 7.01 -11.83 -20.89
C HIS A 14 5.56 -12.32 -20.66
N THR A 15 5.04 -13.06 -21.64
CA THR A 15 3.81 -13.85 -21.58
C THR A 15 4.02 -15.15 -20.79
N GLY A 16 2.97 -15.96 -20.64
CA GLY A 16 3.07 -17.23 -19.91
C GLY A 16 2.90 -17.08 -18.40
N ARG A 17 2.46 -15.93 -17.90
CA ARG A 17 2.12 -15.74 -16.48
C ARG A 17 0.97 -16.67 -16.10
N SER A 18 1.06 -17.25 -14.91
CA SER A 18 0.10 -18.25 -14.47
C SER A 18 -0.68 -17.78 -13.23
N LEU A 19 -1.90 -18.29 -13.10
CA LEU A 19 -2.74 -18.11 -11.92
C LEU A 19 -3.46 -19.42 -11.61
N LEU A 20 -3.27 -19.93 -10.39
CA LEU A 20 -4.08 -21.03 -9.88
C LEU A 20 -5.49 -20.52 -9.56
N ILE A 21 -6.50 -21.09 -10.21
CA ILE A 21 -7.90 -20.74 -9.97
C ILE A 21 -8.44 -21.67 -8.88
N THR A 22 -8.48 -21.18 -7.65
CA THR A 22 -9.05 -21.89 -6.49
C THR A 22 -10.54 -21.60 -6.32
N THR A 23 -11.21 -22.35 -5.45
CA THR A 23 -12.62 -22.08 -5.09
C THR A 23 -12.79 -20.66 -4.53
N ASP A 24 -11.85 -20.19 -3.72
CA ASP A 24 -11.89 -18.84 -3.14
C ASP A 24 -11.78 -17.75 -4.23
N VAL A 25 -10.89 -17.95 -5.21
CA VAL A 25 -10.77 -17.05 -6.37
C VAL A 25 -12.08 -17.00 -7.15
N LEU A 26 -12.72 -18.17 -7.38
CA LEU A 26 -14.01 -18.22 -8.06
C LEU A 26 -15.09 -17.48 -7.27
N GLN A 27 -15.19 -17.72 -5.95
CA GLN A 27 -16.16 -17.04 -5.10
C GLN A 27 -15.97 -15.52 -5.10
N ALA A 28 -14.72 -15.05 -5.01
CA ALA A 28 -14.39 -13.63 -5.07
C ALA A 28 -14.79 -12.97 -6.41
N LEU A 29 -14.85 -13.76 -7.49
CA LEU A 29 -15.25 -13.31 -8.83
C LEU A 29 -16.75 -13.55 -9.14
N GLY A 30 -17.57 -13.96 -8.16
CA GLY A 30 -19.00 -14.20 -8.35
C GLY A 30 -19.35 -15.63 -8.81
N GLY A 31 -18.44 -16.59 -8.63
CA GLY A 31 -18.65 -18.02 -8.82
C GLY A 31 -18.29 -18.55 -10.21
N VAL A 32 -18.95 -18.04 -11.26
CA VAL A 32 -18.73 -18.52 -12.63
C VAL A 32 -18.02 -17.47 -13.45
N VAL A 33 -16.82 -17.81 -13.95
CA VAL A 33 -16.00 -16.93 -14.77
C VAL A 33 -15.61 -17.58 -16.10
N ILE A 34 -15.51 -16.77 -17.14
CA ILE A 34 -15.04 -17.17 -18.46
C ILE A 34 -13.70 -16.47 -18.71
N PRO A 35 -12.60 -17.21 -18.99
CA PRO A 35 -11.32 -16.59 -19.29
C PRO A 35 -11.40 -15.81 -20.61
N ALA A 36 -10.79 -14.63 -20.65
CA ALA A 36 -10.66 -13.84 -21.86
C ALA A 36 -9.84 -14.59 -22.94
N SER A 37 -9.95 -14.15 -24.19
CA SER A 37 -9.28 -14.78 -25.36
C SER A 37 -7.76 -14.87 -25.23
N PHE A 38 -7.16 -14.01 -24.40
CA PHE A 38 -5.72 -13.94 -24.13
C PHE A 38 -5.26 -14.92 -23.04
N CYS A 39 -6.14 -15.80 -22.57
CA CYS A 39 -5.84 -16.82 -21.57
C CYS A 39 -6.10 -18.24 -22.13
N ARG A 40 -5.39 -19.22 -21.56
CA ARG A 40 -5.64 -20.64 -21.74
C ARG A 40 -5.88 -21.32 -20.39
N LEU A 41 -6.79 -22.29 -20.42
CA LEU A 41 -7.07 -23.15 -19.28
C LEU A 41 -6.19 -24.39 -19.37
N LEU A 42 -5.40 -24.61 -18.32
CA LEU A 42 -4.68 -25.84 -18.08
C LEU A 42 -5.38 -26.56 -16.93
N ARG A 43 -5.90 -27.76 -17.17
CA ARG A 43 -6.50 -28.62 -16.14
C ARG A 43 -5.53 -29.75 -15.85
N LEU A 44 -5.06 -29.79 -14.61
CA LEU A 44 -4.10 -30.77 -14.14
C LEU A 44 -4.84 -31.92 -13.46
N ASP A 45 -4.35 -33.15 -13.64
CA ASP A 45 -4.81 -34.28 -12.85
C ASP A 45 -4.11 -34.24 -11.49
N ALA A 46 -4.82 -33.75 -10.47
CA ALA A 46 -4.31 -33.59 -9.11
C ALA A 46 -3.90 -34.92 -8.44
N LYS A 47 -4.24 -36.07 -9.04
CA LYS A 47 -3.76 -37.40 -8.58
C LYS A 47 -2.34 -37.70 -9.05
N VAL A 48 -1.85 -36.99 -10.06
CA VAL A 48 -0.56 -37.23 -10.72
C VAL A 48 0.44 -36.12 -10.41
N VAL A 49 -0.04 -34.88 -10.36
CA VAL A 49 0.80 -33.68 -10.15
C VAL A 49 0.09 -32.70 -9.22
N ASP A 50 0.85 -32.06 -8.34
CA ASP A 50 0.34 -30.98 -7.52
C ASP A 50 0.14 -29.69 -8.35
N PRO A 51 -1.08 -29.13 -8.41
CA PRO A 51 -1.33 -27.93 -9.23
C PRO A 51 -0.60 -26.68 -8.77
N GLY A 52 -0.38 -26.52 -7.46
CA GLY A 52 0.34 -25.38 -6.91
C GLY A 52 1.81 -25.44 -7.28
N PHE A 53 2.44 -26.61 -7.15
CA PHE A 53 3.79 -26.89 -7.61
C PHE A 53 4.00 -26.52 -9.09
N VAL A 54 3.06 -26.87 -9.98
CA VAL A 54 3.16 -26.49 -11.40
C VAL A 54 3.17 -24.97 -11.57
N VAL A 55 2.38 -24.24 -10.79
CA VAL A 55 2.41 -22.77 -10.79
C VAL A 55 3.74 -22.25 -10.28
N ARG A 56 4.30 -22.82 -9.20
CA ARG A 56 5.64 -22.48 -8.68
C ARG A 56 6.73 -22.68 -9.72
N GLN A 57 6.67 -23.77 -10.47
CA GLN A 57 7.62 -24.05 -11.53
C GLN A 57 7.51 -23.04 -12.68
N ILE A 58 6.29 -22.63 -13.06
CA ILE A 58 6.10 -21.57 -14.05
C ILE A 58 6.65 -20.23 -13.54
N ASP A 59 6.40 -19.90 -12.27
CA ASP A 59 6.92 -18.68 -11.66
C ASP A 59 8.46 -18.67 -11.63
N ALA A 60 9.09 -19.82 -11.39
CA ALA A 60 10.55 -19.95 -11.48
C ALA A 60 11.08 -19.72 -12.91
N LEU A 61 10.39 -20.20 -13.95
CA LEU A 61 10.75 -19.92 -15.34
C LEU A 61 10.67 -18.43 -15.68
N HIS A 62 9.77 -17.68 -15.02
CA HIS A 62 9.74 -16.21 -15.13
C HIS A 62 10.93 -15.57 -14.43
N GLN A 63 11.30 -16.06 -13.24
CA GLN A 63 12.44 -15.53 -12.48
C GLN A 63 13.78 -15.74 -13.20
N THR A 64 13.95 -16.87 -13.90
CA THR A 64 15.17 -17.17 -14.68
C THR A 64 15.14 -16.58 -16.09
N GLY A 65 13.97 -16.16 -16.58
CA GLY A 65 13.77 -15.69 -17.96
C GLY A 65 13.61 -16.81 -18.99
N GLU A 66 13.70 -18.08 -18.59
CA GLU A 66 13.52 -19.25 -19.47
C GLU A 66 12.12 -19.31 -20.09
N ILE A 67 11.13 -18.67 -19.46
CA ILE A 67 9.77 -18.56 -20.02
C ILE A 67 9.75 -17.90 -21.41
N ALA A 68 10.73 -17.04 -21.70
CA ALA A 68 10.86 -16.33 -22.98
C ALA A 68 11.10 -17.27 -24.16
N GLU A 69 11.64 -18.48 -23.94
CA GLU A 69 11.86 -19.48 -24.99
C GLU A 69 10.56 -19.97 -25.65
N PHE A 70 9.44 -19.78 -24.95
CA PHE A 70 8.11 -20.12 -25.40
C PHE A 70 7.37 -18.95 -26.03
N GLU A 71 8.05 -17.86 -26.38
CA GLU A 71 7.43 -16.72 -27.04
C GLU A 71 7.66 -16.74 -28.55
N ASN A 72 6.63 -16.35 -29.32
CA ASN A 72 6.78 -16.00 -30.73
C ASN A 72 6.44 -14.52 -30.92
N GLN A 73 7.31 -13.80 -31.62
CA GLN A 73 7.16 -12.37 -31.86
C GLN A 73 6.93 -12.11 -33.35
N SER A 74 5.77 -11.55 -33.68
CA SER A 74 5.43 -11.20 -35.06
C SER A 74 5.20 -9.71 -35.29
N THR A 75 4.80 -8.93 -34.26
CA THR A 75 4.32 -7.55 -34.46
C THR A 75 4.34 -6.68 -33.18
N GLY A 76 5.45 -6.67 -32.42
CA GLY A 76 5.58 -5.85 -31.21
C GLY A 76 4.79 -6.36 -29.98
N ILE A 77 3.88 -7.32 -30.19
CA ILE A 77 3.19 -8.09 -29.15
C ILE A 77 3.79 -9.50 -29.13
N ALA A 78 4.13 -9.99 -27.95
CA ALA A 78 4.58 -11.37 -27.75
C ALA A 78 3.37 -12.30 -27.56
N ASN A 79 3.43 -13.49 -28.16
CA ASN A 79 2.42 -14.54 -27.97
C ASN A 79 3.09 -15.81 -27.43
N PHE A 80 2.47 -16.40 -26.40
CA PHE A 80 2.96 -17.62 -25.76
C PHE A 80 2.63 -18.84 -26.61
N GLN A 81 3.64 -19.65 -26.92
CA GLN A 81 3.56 -20.92 -27.62
C GLN A 81 3.07 -22.03 -26.67
N PHE A 82 1.83 -21.90 -26.18
CA PHE A 82 1.23 -22.81 -25.19
C PHE A 82 1.36 -24.30 -25.54
N THR A 83 1.09 -24.67 -26.80
CA THR A 83 1.19 -26.09 -27.24
C THR A 83 2.62 -26.62 -27.13
N ARG A 84 3.62 -25.80 -27.46
CA ARG A 84 5.04 -26.17 -27.33
C ARG A 84 5.40 -26.29 -25.86
N PHE A 85 5.02 -25.32 -25.05
CA PHE A 85 5.26 -25.30 -23.60
C PHE A 85 4.75 -26.58 -22.93
N VAL A 86 3.49 -26.95 -23.16
CA VAL A 86 2.88 -28.15 -22.57
C VAL A 86 3.51 -29.45 -23.11
N ALA A 87 4.02 -29.44 -24.34
CA ALA A 87 4.66 -30.62 -24.93
C ALA A 87 6.09 -30.87 -24.44
N SER A 88 6.81 -29.83 -24.00
CA SER A 88 8.23 -29.93 -23.62
C SER A 88 8.50 -29.70 -22.13
N THR A 89 7.54 -29.15 -21.38
CA THR A 89 7.73 -28.81 -19.97
C THR A 89 7.04 -29.85 -19.10
N HIS A 90 7.83 -30.55 -18.30
CA HIS A 90 7.36 -31.53 -17.33
C HIS A 90 7.71 -31.09 -15.91
N PRO A 91 6.97 -31.56 -14.88
CA PRO A 91 7.34 -31.32 -13.48
C PRO A 91 8.79 -31.72 -13.24
N CYS A 92 9.59 -30.83 -12.64
CA CYS A 92 11.02 -31.13 -12.41
C CYS A 92 11.27 -32.09 -11.23
N ILE A 93 10.23 -32.43 -10.46
CA ILE A 93 10.30 -33.35 -9.32
C ILE A 93 9.29 -34.48 -9.53
N ASP A 94 9.80 -35.70 -9.60
CA ASP A 94 9.02 -36.92 -9.73
C ASP A 94 8.54 -37.41 -8.35
N GLY A 95 7.39 -36.93 -7.88
CA GLY A 95 6.78 -37.39 -6.63
C GLY A 95 5.75 -36.43 -6.06
N LEU A 96 4.47 -36.85 -6.05
CA LEU A 96 3.36 -36.00 -5.60
C LEU A 96 3.57 -35.49 -4.15
N ALA A 97 4.05 -36.35 -3.24
CA ALA A 97 4.28 -35.97 -1.86
C ALA A 97 5.38 -34.89 -1.71
N SER A 98 6.43 -34.95 -2.54
CA SER A 98 7.50 -33.94 -2.56
C SER A 98 7.02 -32.63 -3.18
N GLN A 99 6.25 -32.71 -4.27
CA GLN A 99 5.63 -31.54 -4.90
C GLN A 99 4.71 -30.81 -3.91
N GLN A 100 3.85 -31.54 -3.21
CA GLN A 100 2.96 -31.01 -2.17
C GLN A 100 3.75 -30.36 -1.03
N ALA A 101 4.79 -31.02 -0.51
CA ALA A 101 5.60 -30.45 0.57
C ALA A 101 6.28 -29.13 0.17
N ILE A 102 6.74 -29.01 -1.08
CA ILE A 102 7.33 -27.79 -1.62
C ILE A 102 6.26 -26.70 -1.78
N ASP A 103 5.11 -27.03 -2.36
CA ASP A 103 4.05 -26.04 -2.54
C ASP A 103 3.48 -25.57 -1.20
N ASP A 104 3.25 -26.46 -0.24
CA ASP A 104 2.81 -26.12 1.12
C ASP A 104 3.80 -25.18 1.82
N CYS A 105 5.10 -25.47 1.71
CA CYS A 105 6.16 -24.63 2.25
C CYS A 105 6.10 -23.22 1.66
N LEU A 106 6.08 -23.09 0.33
CA LEU A 106 6.05 -21.78 -0.35
C LEU A 106 4.73 -21.04 -0.14
N THR A 107 3.61 -21.77 -0.09
CA THR A 107 2.28 -21.23 0.18
C THR A 107 2.18 -20.66 1.59
N SER A 108 2.90 -21.21 2.57
CA SER A 108 2.95 -20.62 3.92
C SER A 108 3.51 -19.18 3.93
N PHE A 109 4.53 -18.90 3.12
CA PHE A 109 5.05 -17.53 2.95
C PHE A 109 4.01 -16.61 2.32
N ASP A 110 3.32 -17.07 1.28
CA ASP A 110 2.28 -16.29 0.60
C ASP A 110 1.09 -15.98 1.53
N GLN A 111 0.68 -16.94 2.35
CA GLN A 111 -0.36 -16.76 3.34
C GLN A 111 0.04 -15.71 4.38
N GLN A 112 1.28 -15.74 4.87
CA GLN A 112 1.78 -14.75 5.83
C GLN A 112 1.91 -13.35 5.20
N ILE A 113 2.34 -13.26 3.94
CA ILE A 113 2.34 -12.00 3.19
C ILE A 113 0.90 -11.46 3.05
N ALA A 114 -0.04 -12.31 2.65
CA ALA A 114 -1.45 -11.92 2.50
C ALA A 114 -2.07 -11.47 3.83
N LEU A 115 -1.75 -12.15 4.93
CA LEU A 115 -2.17 -11.77 6.27
C LEU A 115 -1.63 -10.38 6.66
N ASN A 116 -0.34 -10.14 6.44
CA ASN A 116 0.27 -8.83 6.71
C ASN A 116 -0.35 -7.71 5.86
N ARG A 117 -0.72 -7.97 4.60
CA ARG A 117 -1.47 -7.00 3.77
C ARG A 117 -2.82 -6.66 4.41
N ARG A 118 -3.57 -7.65 4.89
CA ARG A 118 -4.88 -7.44 5.54
C ARG A 118 -4.75 -6.69 6.87
N ILE A 119 -3.71 -7.00 7.65
CA ILE A 119 -3.40 -6.27 8.88
C ILE A 119 -3.16 -4.79 8.56
N ASN A 120 -2.32 -4.49 7.56
CA ASN A 120 -2.04 -3.11 7.16
C ASN A 120 -3.30 -2.38 6.71
N GLN A 121 -4.11 -2.98 5.85
CA GLN A 121 -5.39 -2.42 5.40
C GLN A 121 -6.32 -2.10 6.58
N THR A 122 -6.39 -3.00 7.57
CA THR A 122 -7.22 -2.80 8.77
C THR A 122 -6.70 -1.65 9.62
N LEU A 123 -5.39 -1.59 9.89
CA LEU A 123 -4.77 -0.54 10.68
C LEU A 123 -4.91 0.84 10.03
N GLU A 124 -4.76 0.91 8.71
CA GLU A 124 -4.96 2.13 7.94
C GLU A 124 -6.42 2.57 7.95
N ALA A 125 -7.37 1.63 7.82
CA ALA A 125 -8.80 1.92 7.92
C ALA A 125 -9.16 2.44 9.33
N MET A 126 -8.59 1.87 10.38
CA MET A 126 -8.76 2.36 11.75
C MET A 126 -8.20 3.79 11.91
N ALA A 127 -7.00 4.06 11.41
CA ALA A 127 -6.41 5.40 11.48
C ALA A 127 -7.25 6.44 10.70
N GLN A 128 -7.78 6.06 9.53
CA GLN A 128 -8.65 6.91 8.73
C GLN A 128 -10.01 7.15 9.40
N ALA A 129 -10.56 6.15 10.08
CA ALA A 129 -11.78 6.29 10.86
C ALA A 129 -11.59 7.26 12.04
N ILE A 130 -10.47 7.15 12.77
CA ILE A 130 -10.11 8.10 13.84
C ILE A 130 -9.96 9.51 13.25
N PHE A 131 -9.25 9.65 12.13
CA PHE A 131 -9.07 10.94 11.47
C PHE A 131 -10.41 11.57 11.07
N LYS A 132 -11.32 10.79 10.45
CA LYS A 132 -12.65 11.27 10.07
C LYS A 132 -13.47 11.67 11.28
N SER A 133 -13.57 10.80 12.28
CA SER A 133 -14.29 11.07 13.52
C SER A 133 -13.81 12.37 14.19
N TRP A 134 -12.49 12.58 14.25
CA TRP A 134 -11.92 13.75 14.92
C TRP A 134 -12.00 15.02 14.09
N PHE A 135 -11.69 14.97 12.79
CA PHE A 135 -11.39 16.15 11.97
C PHE A 135 -12.34 16.39 10.79
N VAL A 136 -13.28 15.48 10.54
CA VAL A 136 -14.28 15.62 9.47
C VAL A 136 -15.68 15.63 10.07
N ASP A 137 -16.00 14.62 10.88
CA ASP A 137 -17.32 14.45 11.49
C ASP A 137 -17.45 15.17 12.83
N PHE A 138 -16.32 15.51 13.46
CA PHE A 138 -16.23 16.23 14.73
C PHE A 138 -16.95 15.51 15.88
N ASP A 139 -16.94 14.18 15.92
CA ASP A 139 -17.73 13.38 16.87
C ASP A 139 -17.44 13.78 18.33
N PRO A 140 -16.18 13.96 18.78
CA PRO A 140 -15.93 14.37 20.16
C PRO A 140 -16.50 15.76 20.47
N VAL A 141 -16.46 16.70 19.53
CA VAL A 141 -17.00 18.06 19.70
C VAL A 141 -18.52 18.02 19.78
N LYS A 142 -19.17 17.29 18.86
CA LYS A 142 -20.62 17.12 18.84
C LYS A 142 -21.13 16.41 20.10
N ALA A 143 -20.40 15.40 20.58
CA ALA A 143 -20.71 14.72 21.83
C ALA A 143 -20.66 15.68 23.03
N LYS A 144 -19.66 16.58 23.10
CA LYS A 144 -19.61 17.60 24.16
C LYS A 144 -20.78 18.57 24.10
N ILE A 145 -21.14 19.04 22.90
CA ILE A 145 -22.25 19.97 22.68
C ILE A 145 -23.58 19.34 23.12
N ALA A 146 -23.84 18.10 22.68
CA ALA A 146 -25.05 17.37 23.04
C ALA A 146 -25.15 17.16 24.56
N ALA A 147 -24.08 16.68 25.18
CA ALA A 147 -24.04 16.48 26.63
C ALA A 147 -24.29 17.78 27.42
N LYS A 148 -23.72 18.91 26.97
CA LYS A 148 -23.99 20.23 27.59
C LYS A 148 -25.47 20.62 27.46
N ALA A 149 -26.08 20.41 26.31
CA ALA A 149 -27.49 20.73 26.08
C ALA A 149 -28.42 19.89 26.97
N GLU A 150 -28.02 18.65 27.27
CA GLU A 150 -28.75 17.73 28.14
C GLU A 150 -28.41 17.87 29.63
N GLY A 151 -27.45 18.72 29.99
CA GLY A 151 -26.97 18.88 31.37
C GLY A 151 -26.11 17.72 31.90
N SER A 152 -25.54 16.92 31.01
CA SER A 152 -24.67 15.77 31.30
C SER A 152 -23.17 16.13 31.24
N ASP A 153 -22.30 15.22 31.69
CA ASP A 153 -20.84 15.43 31.68
C ASP A 153 -20.28 15.41 30.25
N SER A 154 -19.92 16.60 29.75
CA SER A 154 -19.38 16.77 28.40
C SER A 154 -18.00 16.13 28.22
N LEU A 155 -17.15 16.16 29.25
CA LEU A 155 -15.82 15.55 29.17
C LEU A 155 -15.98 14.04 28.97
N ARG A 156 -16.88 13.43 29.73
CA ARG A 156 -17.19 12.01 29.64
C ARG A 156 -17.78 11.62 28.28
N ALA A 157 -18.68 12.43 27.73
CA ALA A 157 -19.22 12.21 26.39
C ALA A 157 -18.12 12.21 25.30
N ALA A 158 -17.16 13.14 25.37
CA ALA A 158 -16.00 13.13 24.47
C ALA A 158 -15.11 11.90 24.67
N MET A 159 -14.89 11.44 25.91
CA MET A 159 -14.14 10.22 26.18
C MET A 159 -14.79 9.00 25.52
N SER A 160 -16.11 8.87 25.61
CA SER A 160 -16.88 7.81 24.97
C SER A 160 -16.77 7.89 23.44
N ALA A 161 -16.91 9.08 22.86
CA ALA A 161 -16.77 9.30 21.42
C ALA A 161 -15.37 8.95 20.88
N ILE A 162 -14.31 9.31 21.62
CA ILE A 162 -12.92 9.03 21.23
C ILE A 162 -12.58 7.54 21.31
N SER A 163 -13.03 6.88 22.37
CA SER A 163 -12.64 5.49 22.66
C SER A 163 -13.59 4.45 22.10
N GLY A 164 -14.81 4.84 21.72
CA GLY A 164 -15.89 3.93 21.34
C GLY A 164 -16.44 3.11 22.52
N LYS A 165 -16.10 3.48 23.76
CA LYS A 165 -16.49 2.74 24.97
C LYS A 165 -17.68 3.37 25.66
N ALA A 166 -18.53 2.53 26.25
CA ALA A 166 -19.62 2.99 27.11
C ALA A 166 -19.11 3.38 28.51
N ASP A 167 -19.93 4.11 29.26
CA ASP A 167 -19.60 4.61 30.60
C ASP A 167 -19.10 3.53 31.57
N ALA A 168 -19.75 2.37 31.59
CA ALA A 168 -19.33 1.26 32.45
C ALA A 168 -17.91 0.75 32.09
N GLU A 169 -17.56 0.75 30.81
CA GLU A 169 -16.23 0.35 30.33
C GLU A 169 -15.17 1.42 30.59
N LEU A 170 -15.56 2.70 30.58
CA LEU A 170 -14.70 3.81 30.99
C LEU A 170 -14.37 3.73 32.48
N ASP A 171 -15.34 3.36 33.32
CA ASP A 171 -15.12 3.21 34.76
C ASP A 171 -14.26 1.99 35.11
N ALA A 172 -14.34 0.93 34.31
CA ALA A 172 -13.50 -0.25 34.44
C ALA A 172 -12.06 -0.07 33.88
N MET A 173 -11.78 1.05 33.21
CA MET A 173 -10.47 1.32 32.62
C MET A 173 -9.42 1.62 33.71
N PRO A 174 -8.16 1.19 33.54
CA PRO A 174 -7.06 1.58 34.42
C PRO A 174 -6.97 3.11 34.58
N SER A 175 -6.68 3.58 35.80
CA SER A 175 -6.70 5.01 36.15
C SER A 175 -5.87 5.87 35.19
N ASP A 176 -4.71 5.39 34.80
CA ASP A 176 -3.75 6.13 33.98
C ASP A 176 -4.23 6.25 32.53
N GLN A 177 -4.81 5.17 31.98
CA GLN A 177 -5.42 5.19 30.65
C GLN A 177 -6.64 6.11 30.62
N ARG A 178 -7.47 6.06 31.66
CA ARG A 178 -8.64 6.92 31.79
C ARG A 178 -8.24 8.39 31.91
N ALA A 179 -7.19 8.71 32.66
CA ALA A 179 -6.65 10.05 32.78
C ALA A 179 -6.09 10.58 31.45
N GLN A 180 -5.37 9.74 30.69
CA GLN A 180 -4.87 10.09 29.36
C GLN A 180 -6.01 10.33 28.35
N LEU A 181 -7.06 9.52 28.40
CA LEU A 181 -8.26 9.69 27.57
C LEU A 181 -8.99 10.99 27.94
N ALA A 182 -9.16 11.28 29.24
CA ALA A 182 -9.75 12.53 29.72
C ALA A 182 -8.92 13.75 29.28
N ALA A 183 -7.59 13.68 29.38
CA ALA A 183 -6.70 14.73 28.91
C ALA A 183 -6.83 14.97 27.39
N THR A 184 -7.04 13.91 26.60
CA THR A 184 -7.29 14.02 25.16
C THR A 184 -8.67 14.61 24.88
N ALA A 185 -9.71 14.16 25.59
CA ALA A 185 -11.08 14.67 25.48
C ALA A 185 -11.17 16.17 25.80
N ALA A 186 -10.37 16.65 26.76
CA ALA A 186 -10.31 18.06 27.13
C ALA A 186 -9.77 18.96 26.01
N LEU A 187 -9.00 18.44 25.05
CA LEU A 187 -8.44 19.21 23.94
C LEU A 187 -9.47 19.59 22.87
N PHE A 188 -10.63 18.90 22.84
CA PHE A 188 -11.69 19.21 21.91
C PHE A 188 -12.53 20.38 22.43
N PRO A 189 -12.85 21.39 21.60
CA PRO A 189 -13.80 22.43 21.99
C PRO A 189 -15.20 21.82 22.18
N ASP A 190 -16.09 22.58 22.82
CA ASP A 190 -17.46 22.16 23.10
C ASP A 190 -18.50 23.13 22.53
N GLU A 191 -18.09 23.83 21.47
CA GLU A 191 -18.89 24.75 20.69
C GLU A 191 -18.38 24.77 19.24
N LEU A 192 -19.24 25.20 18.32
CA LEU A 192 -18.92 25.41 16.91
C LEU A 192 -18.80 26.91 16.62
N ALA A 193 -17.89 27.26 15.74
CA ALA A 193 -17.82 28.57 15.10
C ALA A 193 -18.51 28.50 13.74
N HIS A 194 -19.42 29.45 13.49
CA HIS A 194 -20.15 29.57 12.23
C HIS A 194 -19.30 30.32 11.19
N LEU A 195 -18.90 29.64 10.12
CA LEU A 195 -18.20 30.24 8.98
C LEU A 195 -19.10 30.20 7.72
N PRO A 196 -18.87 31.08 6.73
CA PRO A 196 -19.61 31.02 5.46
C PRO A 196 -19.47 29.67 4.73
N SER A 197 -18.39 28.94 4.97
CA SER A 197 -18.11 27.62 4.41
C SER A 197 -18.70 26.45 5.20
N GLY A 198 -19.44 26.72 6.27
CA GLY A 198 -20.00 25.71 7.19
C GLY A 198 -19.42 25.81 8.60
N ASP A 199 -20.05 25.09 9.52
CA ASP A 199 -19.69 25.09 10.93
C ASP A 199 -18.41 24.28 11.16
N VAL A 200 -17.49 24.83 11.94
CA VAL A 200 -16.25 24.17 12.34
C VAL A 200 -16.09 24.25 13.86
N PRO A 201 -15.34 23.35 14.50
CA PRO A 201 -15.05 23.47 15.93
C PRO A 201 -14.38 24.80 16.28
N ALA A 202 -14.79 25.43 17.39
CA ALA A 202 -14.23 26.71 17.77
C ALA A 202 -12.72 26.66 18.01
N GLY A 203 -12.03 27.72 17.60
CA GLY A 203 -10.56 27.83 17.66
C GLY A 203 -9.83 27.05 16.57
N TRP A 204 -10.53 26.33 15.69
CA TRP A 204 -9.91 25.67 14.54
C TRP A 204 -9.89 26.62 13.34
N SER A 205 -8.89 26.48 12.49
CA SER A 205 -8.67 27.40 11.36
C SER A 205 -8.42 26.64 10.07
N MET A 206 -9.05 27.08 8.98
CA MET A 206 -8.72 26.61 7.64
C MET A 206 -7.39 27.21 7.19
N LYS A 207 -6.47 26.37 6.74
CA LYS A 207 -5.16 26.79 6.22
C LYS A 207 -4.89 26.11 4.87
N PRO A 208 -4.31 26.80 3.89
CA PRO A 208 -3.81 26.15 2.70
C PRO A 208 -2.69 25.18 3.06
N LEU A 209 -2.58 24.04 2.36
CA LEU A 209 -1.57 23.02 2.63
C LEU A 209 -0.15 23.60 2.56
N ALA A 210 0.08 24.59 1.67
CA ALA A 210 1.32 25.33 1.57
C ALA A 210 1.81 25.91 2.93
N GLU A 211 0.89 26.38 3.78
CA GLU A 211 1.24 26.92 5.11
C GLU A 211 1.68 25.83 6.10
N LEU A 212 1.33 24.57 5.85
CA LEU A 212 1.63 23.42 6.70
C LEU A 212 2.88 22.64 6.26
N THR A 213 3.49 23.05 5.15
CA THR A 213 4.57 22.29 4.49
C THR A 213 5.82 23.13 4.26
N ASP A 214 6.99 22.50 4.40
CA ASP A 214 8.28 23.08 4.01
C ASP A 214 8.61 22.82 2.53
N LYS A 215 7.99 21.80 1.93
CA LYS A 215 8.20 21.45 0.52
C LYS A 215 6.93 20.87 -0.08
N ILE A 216 6.53 21.42 -1.23
CA ILE A 216 5.64 20.78 -2.21
C ILE A 216 6.33 20.87 -3.57
N GLY A 217 6.61 19.73 -4.19
CA GLY A 217 7.24 19.75 -5.51
C GLY A 217 7.32 18.38 -6.18
N SER A 218 7.16 18.38 -7.51
CA SER A 218 7.33 17.20 -8.35
C SER A 218 8.79 16.77 -8.43
N GLY A 219 8.99 15.48 -8.65
CA GLY A 219 10.28 14.90 -8.97
C GLY A 219 10.85 15.31 -10.33
N ALA A 220 11.93 14.63 -10.70
CA ALA A 220 12.57 14.78 -11.99
C ALA A 220 13.15 13.45 -12.49
N THR A 221 13.27 13.31 -13.80
CA THR A 221 13.86 12.12 -14.44
C THR A 221 15.36 12.34 -14.60
N PRO A 222 16.20 11.35 -14.28
CA PRO A 222 17.63 11.45 -14.53
C PRO A 222 17.92 11.59 -16.04
N ARG A 223 18.96 12.37 -16.37
CA ARG A 223 19.50 12.46 -17.74
C ARG A 223 20.51 11.33 -17.93
N GLY A 224 20.58 10.73 -19.13
CA GLY A 224 21.55 9.67 -19.44
C GLY A 224 20.95 8.34 -19.92
N GLY A 225 19.61 8.24 -19.99
CA GLY A 225 18.95 7.07 -20.57
C GLY A 225 19.11 5.82 -19.70
N LYS A 226 19.29 4.64 -20.33
CA LYS A 226 19.36 3.34 -19.65
C LYS A 226 20.59 3.19 -18.76
N GLU A 227 21.73 3.76 -19.15
CA GLU A 227 23.02 3.62 -18.44
C GLU A 227 23.00 4.14 -17.00
N VAL A 228 22.01 4.98 -16.66
CA VAL A 228 21.87 5.52 -15.30
C VAL A 228 21.16 4.54 -14.37
N TYR A 229 20.40 3.60 -14.92
CA TYR A 229 19.64 2.63 -14.15
C TYR A 229 20.50 1.38 -13.90
N GLN A 230 20.57 0.97 -12.64
CA GLN A 230 21.39 -0.14 -12.17
C GLN A 230 20.60 -1.02 -11.20
N ASP A 231 21.16 -2.18 -10.84
CA ASP A 231 20.52 -3.11 -9.90
C ASP A 231 20.63 -2.63 -8.45
N GLU A 232 21.72 -1.93 -8.11
CA GLU A 232 21.98 -1.35 -6.79
C GLU A 232 22.11 0.17 -6.85
N GLY A 233 22.16 0.87 -5.70
CA GLY A 233 22.34 2.33 -5.63
C GLY A 233 21.13 3.09 -5.07
N ILE A 234 21.02 4.38 -5.41
CA ILE A 234 20.01 5.28 -4.84
C ILE A 234 18.63 4.96 -5.41
N ALA A 235 17.62 4.84 -4.55
CA ALA A 235 16.27 4.53 -5.00
C ALA A 235 15.66 5.69 -5.81
N LEU A 236 15.03 5.38 -6.94
CA LEU A 236 14.20 6.31 -7.71
C LEU A 236 12.74 5.86 -7.64
N ILE A 237 11.98 6.50 -6.77
CA ILE A 237 10.56 6.21 -6.55
C ILE A 237 9.75 6.73 -7.74
N ARG A 238 8.93 5.85 -8.32
CA ARG A 238 8.04 6.16 -9.44
C ARG A 238 6.58 6.01 -9.03
N SER A 239 5.67 6.45 -9.89
CA SER A 239 4.22 6.34 -9.63
C SER A 239 3.74 4.92 -9.35
N GLN A 240 4.39 3.90 -9.95
CA GLN A 240 4.11 2.49 -9.69
C GLN A 240 4.45 2.02 -8.27
N ASN A 241 5.30 2.77 -7.54
CA ASN A 241 5.70 2.42 -6.18
C ASN A 241 4.78 3.04 -5.13
N VAL A 242 3.91 3.97 -5.53
CA VAL A 242 3.04 4.72 -4.62
C VAL A 242 1.59 4.26 -4.79
N TYR A 243 1.08 3.59 -3.75
CA TYR A 243 -0.33 3.24 -3.60
C TYR A 243 -0.94 4.02 -2.43
N ASP A 244 -2.26 3.96 -2.29
CA ASP A 244 -2.91 4.53 -1.11
C ASP A 244 -2.44 3.78 0.13
N SER A 245 -1.73 4.51 0.98
CA SER A 245 -1.12 4.07 2.23
C SER A 245 -0.05 2.98 2.13
N LEU A 246 0.07 2.33 0.98
CA LEU A 246 1.03 1.26 0.71
C LEU A 246 2.17 1.75 -0.20
N PHE A 247 3.41 1.52 0.24
CA PHE A 247 4.58 1.60 -0.64
C PHE A 247 4.87 0.24 -1.27
N VAL A 248 4.99 0.20 -2.60
CA VAL A 248 5.27 -1.01 -3.37
C VAL A 248 6.72 -1.03 -3.83
N TRP A 249 7.47 -2.02 -3.35
CA TRP A 249 8.90 -2.22 -3.62
C TRP A 249 9.18 -2.80 -5.01
N GLU A 250 8.23 -3.56 -5.54
CA GLU A 250 8.38 -4.23 -6.84
C GLU A 250 8.65 -3.21 -7.95
N GLY A 251 9.69 -3.47 -8.74
CA GLY A 251 10.15 -2.59 -9.81
C GLY A 251 10.65 -1.22 -9.33
N LEU A 252 11.04 -1.08 -8.06
CA LEU A 252 11.75 0.10 -7.58
C LEU A 252 13.09 0.24 -8.33
N ALA A 253 13.22 1.31 -9.09
CA ALA A 253 14.43 1.59 -9.86
C ALA A 253 15.57 2.04 -8.93
N ARG A 254 16.81 1.68 -9.26
CA ARG A 254 18.01 2.28 -8.67
C ARG A 254 18.77 3.09 -9.72
N ILE A 255 19.40 4.17 -9.27
CA ILE A 255 20.20 5.06 -10.11
C ILE A 255 21.60 5.26 -9.52
N THR A 256 22.55 5.64 -10.38
CA THR A 256 23.92 5.96 -9.95
C THR A 256 23.97 7.17 -9.03
N ASP A 257 25.04 7.29 -8.25
CA ASP A 257 25.25 8.40 -7.32
C ASP A 257 25.35 9.75 -8.06
N GLU A 258 25.98 9.77 -9.25
CA GLU A 258 26.10 10.98 -10.07
C GLU A 258 24.73 11.48 -10.53
N ALA A 259 23.85 10.57 -10.94
CA ALA A 259 22.49 10.90 -11.32
C ALA A 259 21.66 11.35 -10.12
N ALA A 260 21.82 10.70 -8.97
CA ALA A 260 21.15 11.10 -7.74
C ALA A 260 21.60 12.49 -7.24
N GLU A 261 22.86 12.86 -7.45
CA GLU A 261 23.39 14.20 -7.14
C GLU A 261 22.82 15.27 -8.07
N GLN A 262 22.70 14.97 -9.38
CA GLN A 262 21.98 15.84 -10.32
C GLN A 262 20.51 16.06 -9.91
N LEU A 263 19.92 15.08 -9.22
CA LEU A 263 18.54 15.10 -8.72
C LEU A 263 18.42 15.55 -7.25
N LYS A 264 19.45 16.15 -6.64
CA LYS A 264 19.40 16.54 -5.20
C LYS A 264 18.23 17.42 -4.79
N GLY A 265 17.67 18.22 -5.71
CA GLY A 265 16.48 19.04 -5.46
C GLY A 265 15.20 18.25 -5.16
N VAL A 266 15.19 16.95 -5.47
CA VAL A 266 14.08 16.01 -5.25
C VAL A 266 14.48 14.88 -4.29
N THR A 267 15.37 15.20 -3.36
CA THR A 267 15.77 14.31 -2.25
C THR A 267 14.60 14.06 -1.31
N VAL A 268 14.33 12.78 -1.11
CA VAL A 268 13.31 12.28 -0.18
C VAL A 268 13.89 12.20 1.24
N GLN A 269 13.06 12.52 2.23
CA GLN A 269 13.33 12.37 3.64
C GLN A 269 12.31 11.44 4.29
N GLU A 270 12.69 10.88 5.44
CA GLU A 270 11.77 10.11 6.27
C GLU A 270 10.57 10.97 6.65
N GLY A 271 9.37 10.37 6.58
CA GLY A 271 8.13 11.07 6.88
C GLY A 271 7.63 11.99 5.76
N ASP A 272 8.32 12.13 4.64
CA ASP A 272 7.74 12.79 3.45
C ASP A 272 6.45 12.08 3.04
N VAL A 273 5.42 12.84 2.70
CA VAL A 273 4.21 12.31 2.08
C VAL A 273 4.39 12.36 0.56
N LEU A 274 4.21 11.23 -0.11
CA LEU A 274 4.26 11.13 -1.56
C LEU A 274 2.87 11.24 -2.14
N LEU A 275 2.74 11.95 -3.26
CA LEU A 275 1.50 12.05 -4.01
C LEU A 275 1.76 11.78 -5.49
N ASN A 276 1.06 10.81 -6.07
CA ASN A 276 1.05 10.62 -7.52
C ASN A 276 0.30 11.77 -8.18
N ILE A 277 0.98 12.52 -9.04
CA ILE A 277 0.43 13.71 -9.67
C ILE A 277 0.09 13.53 -11.14
N THR A 278 0.55 12.45 -11.78
CA THR A 278 0.24 12.13 -13.20
C THR A 278 0.28 10.62 -13.44
N GLY A 279 -0.32 10.17 -14.55
CA GLY A 279 -0.37 8.76 -14.96
C GLY A 279 -1.69 8.07 -14.60
N ALA A 280 -1.83 6.78 -14.90
CA ALA A 280 -3.07 6.01 -14.73
C ALA A 280 -3.52 5.81 -13.26
N SER A 281 -2.82 6.42 -12.31
CA SER A 281 -2.95 6.17 -10.87
C SER A 281 -2.72 7.46 -10.08
N ILE A 282 -3.29 8.54 -10.60
CA ILE A 282 -3.24 9.88 -10.02
C ILE A 282 -3.86 9.88 -8.62
N LEU A 283 -3.37 10.74 -7.73
CA LEU A 283 -3.83 10.93 -6.34
C LEU A 283 -3.66 9.74 -5.39
N ARG A 284 -2.93 8.70 -5.78
CA ARG A 284 -2.43 7.72 -4.80
C ARG A 284 -1.40 8.38 -3.89
N THR A 285 -1.45 8.06 -2.60
CA THR A 285 -0.57 8.68 -1.61
C THR A 285 -0.13 7.75 -0.49
N CYS A 286 1.17 7.77 -0.16
CA CYS A 286 1.74 7.03 0.96
C CYS A 286 2.78 7.89 1.69
N VAL A 287 3.17 7.47 2.89
CA VAL A 287 4.27 8.09 3.64
C VAL A 287 5.56 7.31 3.42
N VAL A 288 6.67 8.02 3.27
CA VAL A 288 7.99 7.43 3.06
C VAL A 288 8.46 6.69 4.30
N LEU A 289 8.91 5.46 4.08
CA LEU A 289 9.52 4.61 5.10
C LEU A 289 11.04 4.82 5.15
N PRO A 290 11.69 4.69 6.32
CA PRO A 290 13.15 4.80 6.43
C PRO A 290 13.89 3.85 5.49
N ASP A 291 13.34 2.65 5.29
CA ASP A 291 13.97 1.55 4.55
C ASP A 291 14.19 1.83 3.05
N VAL A 292 13.51 2.83 2.47
CA VAL A 292 13.68 3.18 1.03
C VAL A 292 14.79 4.20 0.83
N LEU A 293 15.27 4.82 1.90
CA LEU A 293 16.27 5.88 1.84
C LEU A 293 17.69 5.31 1.69
N PRO A 294 18.60 6.05 1.03
CA PRO A 294 18.40 7.33 0.34
C PRO A 294 17.57 7.18 -0.96
N ALA A 295 16.70 8.16 -1.23
CA ALA A 295 15.83 8.13 -2.40
C ALA A 295 15.64 9.48 -3.11
N ARG A 296 15.22 9.40 -4.37
CA ARG A 296 14.70 10.47 -5.23
C ARG A 296 13.31 10.10 -5.71
N VAL A 297 12.53 11.07 -6.17
CA VAL A 297 11.26 10.80 -6.84
C VAL A 297 11.29 11.24 -8.30
N ASN A 298 10.61 10.51 -9.16
CA ASN A 298 10.46 10.85 -10.57
C ASN A 298 9.39 11.95 -10.78
N GLN A 299 9.30 12.49 -11.99
CA GLN A 299 8.39 13.59 -12.35
C GLN A 299 6.89 13.30 -12.16
N HIS A 300 6.52 12.04 -11.94
CA HIS A 300 5.12 11.63 -11.72
C HIS A 300 4.71 11.62 -10.24
N VAL A 301 5.66 11.84 -9.33
CA VAL A 301 5.46 11.82 -7.89
C VAL A 301 5.88 13.17 -7.30
N ALA A 302 5.04 13.74 -6.44
CA ALA A 302 5.35 14.93 -5.66
C ALA A 302 5.74 14.56 -4.23
N ILE A 303 6.71 15.31 -3.69
CA ILE A 303 7.07 15.31 -2.27
C ILE A 303 6.23 16.40 -1.59
N ILE A 304 5.56 16.03 -0.50
CA ILE A 304 4.87 16.92 0.43
C ILE A 304 5.54 16.73 1.80
N ARG A 305 6.35 17.71 2.21
CA ARG A 305 7.09 17.67 3.48
C ARG A 305 6.40 18.55 4.51
N ALA A 306 5.91 17.95 5.58
CA ALA A 306 5.28 18.66 6.67
C ALA A 306 6.27 19.58 7.42
N LYS A 307 5.78 20.72 7.90
CA LYS A 307 6.52 21.58 8.84
C LYS A 307 6.69 20.91 10.19
N ALA A 308 7.68 21.36 10.94
CA ALA A 308 7.83 21.00 12.35
C ALA A 308 6.51 21.23 13.12
N GLY A 309 6.10 20.24 13.92
CA GLY A 309 4.85 20.27 14.68
C GLY A 309 3.60 19.82 13.90
N VAL A 310 3.69 19.59 12.59
CA VAL A 310 2.60 18.99 11.78
C VAL A 310 2.93 17.52 11.55
N PRO A 311 2.14 16.57 12.10
CA PRO A 311 2.36 15.15 11.82
C PRO A 311 2.19 14.85 10.33
N PRO A 312 3.16 14.23 9.63
CA PRO A 312 3.00 13.91 8.22
C PRO A 312 1.80 13.01 7.93
N ARG A 313 1.52 12.07 8.86
CA ARG A 313 0.35 11.20 8.79
C ARG A 313 -0.97 11.99 8.85
N PHE A 314 -1.04 13.13 9.54
CA PHE A 314 -2.23 13.99 9.50
C PHE A 314 -2.50 14.53 8.08
N LEU A 315 -1.45 14.99 7.39
CA LEU A 315 -1.57 15.45 5.99
C LEU A 315 -1.92 14.29 5.04
N HIS A 316 -1.30 13.12 5.25
CA HIS A 316 -1.59 11.91 4.47
C HIS A 316 -3.07 11.48 4.57
N GLN A 317 -3.64 11.46 5.78
CA GLN A 317 -5.05 11.10 5.99
C GLN A 317 -6.02 12.09 5.34
N HIS A 318 -5.67 13.39 5.32
CA HIS A 318 -6.43 14.40 4.60
C HIS A 318 -6.40 14.17 3.07
N LEU A 319 -5.25 13.79 2.52
CA LEU A 319 -5.08 13.49 1.09
C LEU A 319 -5.80 12.19 0.65
N LEU A 320 -6.09 11.30 1.60
CA LEU A 320 -6.87 10.08 1.35
C LEU A 320 -8.38 10.32 1.26
N LEU A 321 -8.90 11.45 1.75
CA LEU A 321 -10.32 11.76 1.70
C LEU A 321 -10.83 11.81 0.26
N ALA A 322 -12.02 11.23 0.03
CA ALA A 322 -12.64 11.22 -1.28
C ALA A 322 -12.94 12.65 -1.75
N GLU A 323 -13.35 13.52 -0.84
CA GLU A 323 -13.63 14.93 -1.04
C GLU A 323 -12.38 15.67 -1.52
N THR A 324 -11.23 15.44 -0.85
CA THR A 324 -9.94 16.01 -1.24
C THR A 324 -9.52 15.54 -2.62
N LYS A 325 -9.67 14.24 -2.90
CA LYS A 325 -9.33 13.69 -4.22
C LYS A 325 -10.22 14.26 -5.32
N ASN A 326 -11.53 14.32 -5.08
CA ASN A 326 -12.51 14.88 -6.01
C ASN A 326 -12.27 16.37 -6.28
N PHE A 327 -11.92 17.14 -5.24
CA PHE A 327 -11.54 18.54 -5.39
C PHE A 327 -10.33 18.70 -6.31
N LEU A 328 -9.25 17.94 -6.08
CA LEU A 328 -8.04 18.00 -6.92
C LEU A 328 -8.30 17.58 -8.37
N LEU A 329 -9.14 16.57 -8.59
CA LEU A 329 -9.57 16.18 -9.94
C LEU A 329 -10.40 17.28 -10.61
N GLY A 330 -11.29 17.93 -9.85
CA GLY A 330 -12.12 19.04 -10.32
C GLY A 330 -11.33 20.27 -10.77
N LEU A 331 -10.20 20.58 -10.10
CA LEU A 331 -9.28 21.63 -10.53
C LEU A 331 -8.63 21.39 -11.90
N ASN A 332 -8.72 20.15 -12.39
CA ASN A 332 -8.14 19.72 -13.65
C ASN A 332 -9.16 19.56 -14.78
N ALA A 333 -10.42 19.95 -14.53
CA ALA A 333 -11.49 19.81 -15.50
C ALA A 333 -11.17 20.59 -16.79
N GLY A 334 -11.13 19.88 -17.92
CA GLY A 334 -10.86 20.45 -19.25
C GLY A 334 -9.42 20.35 -19.75
N ALA A 335 -8.48 19.83 -18.96
CA ALA A 335 -7.14 19.52 -19.45
C ALA A 335 -7.13 18.24 -20.30
N SER A 336 -6.36 18.23 -21.41
CA SER A 336 -6.21 17.06 -22.28
C SER A 336 -5.45 15.90 -21.62
N ARG A 337 -4.73 16.17 -20.53
CA ARG A 337 -4.01 15.19 -19.71
C ARG A 337 -4.26 15.46 -18.23
N GLU A 338 -4.73 14.45 -17.52
CA GLU A 338 -4.88 14.49 -16.07
C GLU A 338 -3.50 14.65 -15.40
N ALA A 339 -3.24 15.85 -14.89
CA ALA A 339 -2.07 16.22 -14.11
C ALA A 339 -2.41 17.13 -12.92
N ILE A 340 -1.99 16.78 -11.72
CA ILE A 340 -2.08 17.65 -10.54
C ILE A 340 -0.85 18.54 -10.50
N THR A 341 -1.06 19.85 -10.48
CA THR A 341 0.05 20.82 -10.41
C THR A 341 0.45 21.09 -8.96
N LYS A 342 1.65 21.64 -8.76
CA LYS A 342 2.09 22.14 -7.46
C LYS A 342 1.07 23.12 -6.85
N GLY A 343 0.56 24.06 -7.64
CA GLY A 343 -0.42 25.05 -7.18
C GLY A 343 -1.73 24.44 -6.72
N HIS A 344 -2.19 23.35 -7.35
CA HIS A 344 -3.37 22.61 -6.89
C HIS A 344 -3.17 21.98 -5.50
N ILE A 345 -1.97 21.46 -5.25
CA ILE A 345 -1.62 20.85 -3.96
C ILE A 345 -1.48 21.94 -2.90
N GLU A 346 -0.83 23.06 -3.22
CA GLU A 346 -0.65 24.20 -2.33
C GLU A 346 -1.98 24.84 -1.89
N SER A 347 -2.99 24.85 -2.76
CA SER A 347 -4.30 25.48 -2.49
C SER A 347 -5.25 24.61 -1.68
N LEU A 348 -4.93 23.34 -1.39
CA LEU A 348 -5.76 22.45 -0.59
C LEU A 348 -6.05 23.07 0.78
N ALA A 349 -7.31 23.26 1.10
CA ALA A 349 -7.72 23.80 2.39
C ALA A 349 -7.80 22.68 3.44
N VAL A 350 -6.98 22.77 4.47
CA VAL A 350 -6.92 21.83 5.58
C VAL A 350 -7.47 22.51 6.83
N LEU A 351 -8.43 21.87 7.49
CA LEU A 351 -8.92 22.33 8.78
C LEU A 351 -7.92 21.92 9.87
N VAL A 352 -7.37 22.90 10.58
CA VAL A 352 -6.27 22.69 11.53
C VAL A 352 -6.73 22.99 12.95
N PRO A 353 -6.65 22.02 13.88
CA PRO A 353 -6.95 22.20 15.29
C PRO A 353 -5.75 22.79 16.05
N SER A 354 -5.81 22.79 17.38
CA SER A 354 -4.66 23.15 18.22
C SER A 354 -3.47 22.19 18.02
N PRO A 355 -2.22 22.67 18.18
CA PRO A 355 -1.04 21.81 18.10
C PRO A 355 -1.10 20.61 19.06
N ASP A 356 -1.64 20.79 20.26
CA ASP A 356 -1.76 19.72 21.25
C ASP A 356 -2.71 18.61 20.79
N LEU A 357 -3.79 18.96 20.08
CA LEU A 357 -4.72 17.99 19.51
C LEU A 357 -4.10 17.23 18.32
N LEU A 358 -3.31 17.90 17.49
CA LEU A 358 -2.51 17.22 16.45
C LEU A 358 -1.53 16.22 17.07
N MET A 359 -0.86 16.59 18.16
CA MET A 359 0.04 15.70 18.88
C MET A 359 -0.70 14.54 19.54
N ALA A 360 -1.90 14.77 20.08
CA ALA A 360 -2.75 13.71 20.59
C ALA A 360 -3.13 12.72 19.48
N PHE A 361 -3.58 13.20 18.32
CA PHE A 361 -3.89 12.34 17.17
C PHE A 361 -2.69 11.50 16.74
N HIS A 362 -1.51 12.13 16.65
CA HIS A 362 -0.27 11.43 16.35
C HIS A 362 0.02 10.32 17.38
N ARG A 363 -0.13 10.58 18.69
CA ARG A 363 0.08 9.54 19.72
C ARG A 363 -0.89 8.35 19.58
N TYR A 364 -2.15 8.60 19.24
CA TYR A 364 -3.16 7.54 19.06
C TYR A 364 -2.87 6.67 17.83
N THR A 365 -2.41 7.28 16.74
CA THR A 365 -2.24 6.59 15.46
C THR A 365 -0.82 6.07 15.22
N ALA A 366 0.20 6.62 15.88
CA ALA A 366 1.59 6.19 15.72
C ALA A 366 1.83 4.69 15.97
N PRO A 367 1.23 4.02 16.98
CA PRO A 367 1.37 2.58 17.14
C PRO A 367 0.84 1.79 15.95
N MET A 368 -0.28 2.22 15.35
CA MET A 368 -0.85 1.59 14.16
C MET A 368 0.11 1.71 12.98
N PHE A 369 0.62 2.92 12.73
CA PHE A 369 1.55 3.14 11.62
C PHE A 369 2.89 2.43 11.82
N ARG A 370 3.41 2.35 13.05
CA ARG A 370 4.60 1.50 13.32
C ARG A 370 4.34 0.03 13.00
N GLN A 371 3.15 -0.49 13.32
CA GLN A 371 2.80 -1.86 12.97
C GLN A 371 2.67 -2.05 11.45
N VAL A 372 2.10 -1.07 10.74
CA VAL A 372 2.05 -1.06 9.26
C VAL A 372 3.45 -1.18 8.66
N GLU A 373 4.40 -0.44 9.21
CA GLU A 373 5.82 -0.45 8.81
C GLU A 373 6.50 -1.78 9.09
N CYS A 374 6.27 -2.36 10.27
CA CYS A 374 6.77 -3.70 10.61
C CYS A 374 6.23 -4.78 9.68
N CYS A 375 4.92 -4.78 9.41
CA CYS A 375 4.31 -5.71 8.47
C CYS A 375 4.84 -5.50 7.04
N ALA A 376 5.10 -4.25 6.62
CA ALA A 376 5.72 -3.97 5.31
C ALA A 376 7.12 -4.58 5.18
N ARG A 377 7.96 -4.44 6.21
CA ARG A 377 9.29 -5.08 6.27
C ARG A 377 9.20 -6.60 6.26
N GLN A 378 8.27 -7.17 7.04
CA GLN A 378 8.05 -8.62 7.07
C GLN A 378 7.62 -9.15 5.70
N MET A 379 6.67 -8.50 5.03
CA MET A 379 6.24 -8.91 3.68
C MET A 379 7.41 -8.93 2.70
N ARG A 380 8.29 -7.93 2.76
CA ARG A 380 9.49 -7.87 1.92
C ARG A 380 10.44 -9.02 2.22
N ALA A 381 10.80 -9.24 3.49
CA ALA A 381 11.70 -10.32 3.86
C ALA A 381 11.14 -11.71 3.52
N LEU A 382 9.82 -11.91 3.70
CA LEU A 382 9.13 -13.14 3.32
C LEU A 382 9.17 -13.36 1.81
N ALA A 383 8.91 -12.32 1.00
CA ALA A 383 8.97 -12.41 -0.45
C ALA A 383 10.39 -12.72 -0.95
N GLU A 384 11.40 -11.98 -0.46
CA GLU A 384 12.82 -12.20 -0.81
C GLU A 384 13.27 -13.62 -0.43
N THR A 385 12.87 -14.11 0.75
CA THR A 385 13.19 -15.47 1.21
C THR A 385 12.51 -16.52 0.34
N ARG A 386 11.20 -16.39 0.09
CA ARG A 386 10.42 -17.30 -0.76
C ARG A 386 11.04 -17.40 -2.15
N ASP A 387 11.36 -16.25 -2.77
CA ASP A 387 11.91 -16.19 -4.12
C ASP A 387 13.33 -16.78 -4.18
N SER A 388 14.11 -16.63 -3.11
CA SER A 388 15.45 -17.25 -3.00
C SER A 388 15.40 -18.77 -2.78
N LEU A 389 14.35 -19.27 -2.12
CA LEU A 389 14.17 -20.71 -1.85
C LEU A 389 13.61 -21.45 -3.06
N LEU A 390 12.73 -20.82 -3.84
CA LEU A 390 12.06 -21.42 -4.98
C LEU A 390 13.00 -22.21 -5.91
N PRO A 391 14.08 -21.62 -6.49
CA PRO A 391 14.95 -22.35 -7.41
C PRO A 391 15.69 -23.52 -6.72
N LYS A 392 16.05 -23.39 -5.44
CA LYS A 392 16.76 -24.42 -4.68
C LYS A 392 15.87 -25.62 -4.32
N LEU A 393 14.60 -25.35 -4.06
CA LEU A 393 13.60 -26.40 -3.83
C LEU A 393 13.28 -27.14 -5.12
N LEU A 394 13.14 -26.43 -6.25
CA LEU A 394 12.85 -27.02 -7.55
C LEU A 394 14.02 -27.83 -8.13
N SER A 395 15.27 -27.44 -7.84
CA SER A 395 16.47 -28.20 -8.26
C SER A 395 16.78 -29.42 -7.38
N GLY A 396 16.14 -29.52 -6.22
CA GLY A 396 16.45 -30.52 -5.20
C GLY A 396 17.70 -30.23 -4.38
N GLU A 397 18.33 -29.05 -4.53
CA GLU A 397 19.43 -28.58 -3.67
C GLU A 397 18.98 -28.52 -2.19
N LEU A 398 17.72 -28.12 -1.97
CA LEU A 398 17.06 -28.15 -0.67
C LEU A 398 15.88 -29.13 -0.70
N GLN A 399 15.72 -29.86 0.40
CA GLN A 399 14.59 -30.76 0.61
C GLN A 399 13.72 -30.27 1.77
N VAL A 400 12.41 -30.34 1.59
CA VAL A 400 11.45 -30.07 2.67
C VAL A 400 11.31 -31.33 3.51
N GLN A 401 11.76 -31.29 4.76
CA GLN A 401 11.49 -32.38 5.70
C GLN A 401 10.01 -32.39 6.06
N GLN A 402 9.30 -33.48 5.73
CA GLN A 402 7.96 -33.70 6.25
C GLN A 402 8.06 -33.99 7.74
N VAL A 403 7.53 -33.09 8.56
CA VAL A 403 7.33 -33.40 9.99
C VAL A 403 6.22 -34.45 10.04
N PRO A 404 6.45 -35.65 10.60
CA PRO A 404 5.41 -36.64 10.73
C PRO A 404 4.26 -36.02 11.53
N THR A 405 3.08 -35.96 10.90
CA THR A 405 1.86 -35.55 11.57
C THR A 405 1.61 -36.61 12.64
N GLU A 406 1.80 -36.26 13.92
CA GLU A 406 1.34 -37.11 15.01
C GLU A 406 -0.16 -37.31 14.79
N ALA A 407 -0.54 -38.54 14.44
CA ALA A 407 -1.93 -38.92 14.33
C ALA A 407 -2.58 -38.63 15.68
N ALA A 408 -3.51 -37.67 15.70
CA ALA A 408 -4.36 -37.43 16.84
C ALA A 408 -5.10 -38.74 17.15
N ALA A 409 -4.68 -39.41 18.23
CA ALA A 409 -5.24 -40.67 18.72
C ALA A 409 -6.52 -40.44 19.51
#